data_AF-A0AAJ0BS75-F1
#
_entry.id   AF-A0AAJ0BS75-F1
#
_cell.length_a   1.000
_cell.length_b   1.000
_cell.length_c   1.000
_cell.angle_alpha   90.00
_cell.angle_beta   90.00
_cell.angle_gamma   90.00
#
_symmetry.space_group_name_H-M   'P 1'
#
loop_
_entity.id
_entity.type
_entity.pdbx_description
1 polymer ?
#
loop_
_entity_poly.entity_id
_entity_poly.type
_entity_poly.pdbx_seq_one_letter_code
_entity_poly.pdbx_strand_id
1 'polypeptide(L)'
;MRLLLLLSAGILAPITGLAAPARDVSVSELVPHHESLHKRENLCNLKAPPALCQPNASVTVEETALRAYEFYRAFVVDGDPRTMFSLIDSTYKQHHPGYADGPNNIWSLFCTGNKIGSEQSTSWCFDASTNMSYAQYSTTDRWLWVDGCVHEHWDQNESIPKDKCYKLDTGGT
;
A
#
# COMPACT_ATOMS: atom_id res chain seq x y z
N MET A 1 80.05 36.69 -13.41
CA MET A 1 79.46 35.40 -13.85
C MET A 1 77.96 35.44 -13.60
N ARG A 2 77.18 35.05 -14.62
CA ARG A 2 75.72 34.80 -14.62
C ARG A 2 74.80 36.03 -14.43
N LEU A 3 74.10 36.38 -15.50
CA LEU A 3 72.65 36.11 -15.57
C LEU A 3 72.16 36.16 -17.03
N LEU A 4 71.36 35.15 -17.39
CA LEU A 4 70.81 34.86 -18.71
C LEU A 4 69.46 35.57 -18.94
N LEU A 5 69.28 35.98 -20.21
CA LEU A 5 68.08 35.87 -21.07
C LEU A 5 66.70 36.38 -20.59
N LEU A 6 66.32 37.54 -21.13
CA LEU A 6 65.25 37.79 -22.12
C LEU A 6 63.90 37.02 -22.08
N LEU A 7 62.85 37.85 -22.29
CA LEU A 7 61.70 37.72 -23.23
C LEU A 7 60.30 37.32 -22.71
N SER A 8 59.37 38.24 -23.02
CA SER A 8 57.99 38.04 -23.51
C SER A 8 56.81 38.04 -22.53
N ALA A 9 56.03 39.11 -22.63
CA ALA A 9 54.64 39.20 -22.19
C ALA A 9 53.71 38.42 -23.14
N GLY A 10 52.67 37.79 -22.59
CA GLY A 10 51.59 37.14 -23.34
C GLY A 10 50.39 36.88 -22.43
N ILE A 11 49.36 37.71 -22.58
CA ILE A 11 48.08 37.66 -21.87
C ILE A 11 47.22 36.57 -22.50
N LEU A 12 46.66 35.65 -21.70
CA LEU A 12 45.43 34.92 -22.01
C LEU A 12 44.89 34.28 -20.72
N ALA A 13 43.83 34.88 -20.19
CA ALA A 13 42.99 34.26 -19.17
C ALA A 13 41.81 33.57 -19.85
N PRO A 14 41.56 32.29 -19.54
CA PRO A 14 40.22 31.73 -19.56
C PRO A 14 39.70 31.66 -18.12
N ILE A 15 38.57 32.31 -17.90
CA ILE A 15 37.75 32.27 -16.69
C ILE A 15 37.47 30.80 -16.37
N THR A 16 38.06 30.29 -15.29
CA THR A 16 37.67 29.00 -14.74
C THR A 16 36.26 29.16 -14.19
N GLY A 17 35.29 28.61 -14.92
CA GLY A 17 33.91 28.51 -14.49
C GLY A 17 33.85 27.84 -13.12
N LEU A 18 33.25 28.55 -12.16
CA LEU A 18 32.75 27.95 -10.93
C LEU A 18 31.74 26.87 -11.32
N ALA A 19 32.14 25.60 -11.18
CA ALA A 19 31.19 24.51 -11.04
C ALA A 19 30.51 24.67 -9.66
N ALA A 20 29.52 25.55 -9.59
CA ALA A 20 28.52 25.47 -8.54
C ALA A 20 27.71 24.19 -8.78
N PRO A 21 27.41 23.38 -7.75
CA PRO A 21 26.36 22.38 -7.89
C PRO A 21 25.07 23.16 -8.15
N ALA A 22 24.60 23.16 -9.38
CA ALA A 22 23.22 23.48 -9.67
C ALA A 22 22.40 22.45 -8.88
N ARG A 23 21.79 22.91 -7.78
CA ARG A 23 20.63 22.23 -7.25
C ARG A 23 19.56 22.39 -8.31
N ASP A 24 19.43 21.39 -9.17
CA ASP A 24 18.22 21.18 -9.92
C ASP A 24 17.14 20.87 -8.90
N VAL A 25 16.47 21.94 -8.44
CA VAL A 25 15.17 21.84 -7.82
C VAL A 25 14.20 21.58 -8.96
N SER A 26 14.17 20.34 -9.41
CA SER A 26 13.10 19.83 -10.25
C SER A 26 11.88 19.68 -9.34
N VAL A 27 11.03 20.71 -9.33
CA VAL A 27 9.66 20.63 -8.81
C VAL A 27 8.85 19.81 -9.82
N SER A 28 9.12 18.51 -9.89
CA SER A 28 8.38 17.54 -10.69
C SER A 28 8.71 16.12 -10.24
N GLU A 29 8.48 15.82 -8.97
CA GLU A 29 8.40 14.44 -8.45
C GLU A 29 7.42 14.38 -7.28
N LEU A 30 6.26 15.02 -7.48
CA LEU A 30 5.05 14.75 -6.72
C LEU A 30 4.36 13.56 -7.37
N VAL A 31 4.69 12.37 -6.85
CA VAL A 31 3.98 11.08 -6.80
C VAL A 31 5.08 10.03 -6.88
N PRO A 32 5.58 9.51 -5.74
CA PRO A 32 6.33 8.28 -5.81
C PRO A 32 5.33 7.20 -6.21
N HIS A 33 5.31 6.83 -7.50
CA HIS A 33 5.05 5.44 -7.87
C HIS A 33 6.21 4.63 -7.29
N HIS A 34 6.12 4.40 -5.98
CA HIS A 34 7.07 3.64 -5.21
C HIS A 34 6.82 2.18 -5.58
N GLU A 35 7.34 1.78 -6.74
CA GLU A 35 7.95 0.46 -6.94
C GLU A 35 9.15 0.31 -5.98
N SER A 36 8.99 0.68 -4.69
CA SER A 36 9.66 -0.12 -3.69
C SER A 36 9.03 -1.47 -3.81
N LEU A 37 9.83 -2.44 -4.23
CA LEU A 37 9.83 -3.75 -3.62
C LEU A 37 9.59 -3.56 -2.11
N HIS A 38 8.32 -3.53 -1.68
CA HIS A 38 7.96 -3.57 -0.27
C HIS A 38 8.65 -4.84 0.21
N LYS A 39 9.77 -4.67 0.92
CA LYS A 39 10.54 -5.79 1.42
C LYS A 39 9.59 -6.55 2.31
N ARG A 40 9.09 -7.68 1.81
CA ARG A 40 8.04 -8.48 2.45
C ARG A 40 8.52 -8.80 3.86
N GLU A 41 7.76 -8.34 4.85
CA GLU A 41 8.10 -8.54 6.24
C GLU A 41 7.55 -9.89 6.69
N ASN A 42 8.44 -10.80 7.09
CA ASN A 42 8.04 -11.95 7.88
C ASN A 42 7.99 -11.54 9.35
N LEU A 43 6.78 -11.45 9.88
CA LEU A 43 6.47 -11.02 11.25
C LEU A 43 6.05 -12.20 12.14
N CYS A 44 6.26 -13.45 11.73
CA CYS A 44 5.86 -14.62 12.52
C CYS A 44 6.64 -14.79 13.83
N ASN A 45 7.66 -13.96 14.08
CA ASN A 45 8.28 -13.83 15.40
C ASN A 45 7.38 -13.11 16.42
N LEU A 46 6.38 -12.34 15.96
CA LEU A 46 5.36 -11.72 16.80
C LEU A 46 4.23 -12.71 17.08
N LYS A 47 3.72 -12.71 18.31
CA LYS A 47 2.59 -13.57 18.72
C LYS A 47 1.23 -13.05 18.28
N ALA A 48 1.16 -11.78 17.89
CA ALA A 48 -0.05 -11.08 17.50
C ALA A 48 0.29 -10.00 16.46
N PRO A 49 -0.70 -9.49 15.70
CA PRO A 49 -0.48 -8.38 14.80
C PRO A 49 0.04 -7.14 15.54
N PRO A 50 0.94 -6.36 14.93
CA PRO A 50 1.56 -5.20 15.59
C PRO A 50 0.61 -4.00 15.73
N ALA A 51 -0.43 -3.92 14.90
CA ALA A 51 -1.42 -2.85 14.90
C ALA A 51 -2.76 -3.41 14.43
N LEU A 52 -3.84 -2.82 14.96
CA LEU A 52 -5.22 -3.09 14.58
C LEU A 52 -5.96 -1.78 14.36
N CYS A 53 -6.98 -1.80 13.53
CA CYS A 53 -7.84 -0.67 13.25
C CYS A 53 -8.66 -0.30 14.49
N GLN A 54 -8.86 1.00 14.70
CA GLN A 54 -9.80 1.52 15.69
C GLN A 54 -10.98 2.13 14.94
N PRO A 55 -12.20 1.58 15.08
CA PRO A 55 -13.40 2.12 14.45
C PRO A 55 -13.57 3.61 14.74
N ASN A 56 -13.78 4.40 13.69
CA ASN A 56 -14.06 5.82 13.79
C ASN A 56 -15.26 6.22 12.90
N ALA A 57 -16.38 6.54 13.54
CA ALA A 57 -17.62 6.93 12.87
C ALA A 57 -17.53 8.22 12.02
N SER A 58 -16.41 8.97 12.11
CA SER A 58 -16.17 10.12 11.23
C SER A 58 -15.61 9.74 9.86
N VAL A 59 -15.17 8.50 9.66
CA VAL A 59 -14.61 8.02 8.39
C VAL A 59 -15.71 7.96 7.34
N THR A 60 -15.49 8.58 6.18
CA THR A 60 -16.49 8.62 5.12
C THR A 60 -16.52 7.31 4.31
N VAL A 61 -17.53 7.17 3.45
CA VAL A 61 -17.63 6.02 2.55
C VAL A 61 -16.49 6.03 1.52
N GLU A 62 -16.11 7.20 1.02
CA GLU A 62 -15.01 7.37 0.07
C GLU A 62 -13.66 6.99 0.70
N GLU A 63 -13.43 7.41 1.95
CA GLU A 63 -12.24 7.01 2.70
C GLU A 63 -12.26 5.50 3.00
N THR A 64 -13.42 4.95 3.34
CA THR A 64 -13.59 3.49 3.51
C THR A 64 -13.28 2.73 2.22
N ALA A 65 -13.70 3.24 1.05
CA ALA A 65 -13.40 2.62 -0.24
C ALA A 65 -11.90 2.61 -0.55
N LEU A 66 -11.19 3.70 -0.24
CA LEU A 66 -9.73 3.78 -0.38
C LEU A 66 -9.02 2.78 0.54
N ARG A 67 -9.44 2.71 1.81
CA ARG A 67 -8.94 1.74 2.79
C ARG A 67 -9.26 0.29 2.38
N ALA A 68 -10.42 0.05 1.77
CA ALA A 68 -10.80 -1.25 1.25
C ALA A 68 -9.94 -1.69 0.06
N TYR A 69 -9.49 -0.76 -0.76
CA TYR A 69 -8.53 -1.03 -1.81
C TYR A 69 -7.13 -1.32 -1.23
N GLU A 70 -6.69 -0.54 -0.26
CA GLU A 70 -5.42 -0.75 0.47
C GLU A 70 -5.40 -2.12 1.15
N PHE A 71 -6.51 -2.52 1.79
CA PHE A 71 -6.66 -3.83 2.40
C PHE A 71 -6.56 -4.96 1.37
N TYR A 72 -7.27 -4.84 0.25
CA TYR A 72 -7.18 -5.81 -0.85
C TYR A 72 -5.75 -5.94 -1.38
N ARG A 73 -5.06 -4.82 -1.57
CA ARG A 73 -3.67 -4.79 -1.99
C ARG A 73 -2.79 -5.52 -0.97
N ALA A 74 -2.87 -5.14 0.30
CA ALA A 74 -2.09 -5.75 1.38
C ALA A 74 -2.34 -7.25 1.51
N PHE A 75 -3.60 -7.70 1.43
CA PHE A 75 -4.02 -9.09 1.55
C PHE A 75 -3.64 -9.93 0.31
N VAL A 76 -4.02 -9.48 -0.89
CA VAL A 76 -3.96 -10.28 -2.10
C VAL A 76 -2.66 -10.07 -2.87
N VAL A 77 -2.30 -8.82 -3.09
CA VAL A 77 -1.30 -8.45 -4.11
C VAL A 77 0.09 -8.26 -3.52
N ASP A 78 0.19 -7.67 -2.34
CA ASP A 78 1.46 -7.29 -1.73
C ASP A 78 1.93 -8.29 -0.69
N GLY A 79 1.00 -8.98 -0.02
CA GLY A 79 1.34 -9.85 1.10
C GLY A 79 1.97 -9.03 2.22
N ASP A 80 1.32 -7.94 2.61
CA ASP A 80 1.74 -7.04 3.67
C ASP A 80 0.86 -7.26 4.91
N PRO A 81 1.29 -8.13 5.85
CA PRO A 81 0.48 -8.45 7.02
C PRO A 81 0.38 -7.27 7.98
N ARG A 82 1.34 -6.34 7.99
CA ARG A 82 1.28 -5.18 8.88
C ARG A 82 0.15 -4.27 8.46
N THR A 83 0.11 -3.91 7.18
CA THR A 83 -0.92 -3.04 6.63
C THR A 83 -2.28 -3.74 6.68
N MET A 84 -2.37 -5.00 6.24
CA MET A 84 -3.60 -5.77 6.28
C MET A 84 -4.26 -5.77 7.68
N PHE A 85 -3.50 -6.10 8.74
CA PHE A 85 -4.05 -6.14 10.09
C PHE A 85 -4.33 -4.75 10.68
N SER A 86 -3.59 -3.71 10.29
CA SER A 86 -3.89 -2.34 10.71
C SER A 86 -5.26 -1.82 10.23
N LEU A 87 -5.88 -2.51 9.28
CA LEU A 87 -7.21 -2.22 8.72
C LEU A 87 -8.31 -3.13 9.29
N ILE A 88 -7.97 -4.13 10.12
CA ILE A 88 -8.92 -5.03 10.78
C ILE A 88 -9.15 -4.58 12.22
N ASP A 89 -10.39 -4.48 12.66
CA ASP A 89 -10.68 -4.11 14.05
C ASP A 89 -10.48 -5.28 15.04
N SER A 90 -10.47 -4.94 16.33
CA SER A 90 -10.26 -5.93 17.40
C SER A 90 -11.41 -6.92 17.61
N THR A 91 -12.60 -6.64 17.08
CA THR A 91 -13.84 -7.42 17.28
C THR A 91 -14.25 -8.22 16.04
N TYR A 92 -13.37 -8.26 15.03
CA TYR A 92 -13.51 -8.95 13.75
C TYR A 92 -14.23 -10.31 13.84
N LYS A 93 -15.23 -10.50 12.98
CA LYS A 93 -16.02 -11.73 12.87
C LYS A 93 -15.59 -12.56 11.67
N GLN A 94 -15.44 -13.85 11.92
CA GLN A 94 -15.03 -14.82 10.91
C GLN A 94 -16.17 -15.81 10.69
N HIS A 95 -16.68 -15.87 9.46
CA HIS A 95 -17.76 -16.80 9.08
C HIS A 95 -17.25 -18.08 8.41
N HIS A 96 -15.94 -18.23 8.22
CA HIS A 96 -15.33 -19.48 7.80
C HIS A 96 -15.43 -20.55 8.92
N PRO A 97 -16.00 -21.74 8.68
CA PRO A 97 -16.23 -22.75 9.73
C PRO A 97 -14.97 -23.26 10.44
N GLY A 98 -13.79 -23.11 9.82
CA GLY A 98 -12.51 -23.56 10.35
C GLY A 98 -11.76 -22.55 11.24
N TYR A 99 -12.28 -21.33 11.40
CA TYR A 99 -11.55 -20.24 12.06
C TYR A 99 -12.42 -19.54 13.10
N ALA A 100 -11.81 -19.16 14.24
CA ALA A 100 -12.47 -18.39 15.28
C ALA A 100 -12.42 -16.89 15.00
N ASP A 101 -13.38 -16.15 15.58
CA ASP A 101 -13.43 -14.69 15.56
C ASP A 101 -12.17 -14.02 16.10
N GLY A 102 -11.87 -12.82 15.62
CA GLY A 102 -10.82 -11.94 16.13
C GLY A 102 -9.50 -12.08 15.37
N PRO A 103 -8.77 -10.96 15.18
CA PRO A 103 -7.60 -10.91 14.30
C PRO A 103 -6.44 -11.81 14.78
N ASN A 104 -6.31 -12.04 16.08
CA ASN A 104 -5.25 -12.91 16.61
C ASN A 104 -5.37 -14.37 16.16
N ASN A 105 -6.59 -14.85 15.90
CA ASN A 105 -6.83 -16.25 15.52
C ASN A 105 -6.41 -16.55 14.08
N ILE A 106 -6.31 -15.52 13.23
CA ILE A 106 -5.88 -15.65 11.83
C ILE A 106 -4.45 -15.13 11.60
N TRP A 107 -3.79 -14.56 12.61
CA TRP A 107 -2.45 -13.97 12.48
C TRP A 107 -1.40 -14.91 11.88
N SER A 108 -1.34 -16.15 12.36
CA SER A 108 -0.35 -17.13 11.92
C SER A 108 -0.48 -17.52 10.44
N LEU A 109 -1.65 -17.29 9.84
CA LEU A 109 -1.90 -17.59 8.43
C LEU A 109 -1.19 -16.58 7.51
N PHE A 110 -1.05 -15.34 7.98
CA PHE A 110 -0.64 -14.22 7.14
C PHE A 110 0.70 -13.61 7.55
N CYS A 111 1.21 -13.89 8.76
CA CYS A 111 2.43 -13.30 9.31
C CYS A 111 3.68 -13.47 8.43
N THR A 112 3.69 -14.43 7.49
CA THR A 112 4.79 -14.65 6.55
C THR A 112 4.85 -13.64 5.40
N GLY A 113 3.77 -12.89 5.16
CA GLY A 113 3.67 -11.94 4.06
C GLY A 113 3.59 -12.59 2.68
N ASN A 114 2.80 -13.66 2.59
CA ASN A 114 2.57 -14.37 1.33
C ASN A 114 1.55 -13.62 0.45
N LYS A 115 1.90 -13.37 -0.82
CA LYS A 115 0.97 -12.91 -1.85
C LYS A 115 0.06 -14.06 -2.26
N ILE A 116 -1.18 -13.73 -2.60
CA ILE A 116 -2.17 -14.67 -3.10
C ILE A 116 -2.27 -14.59 -4.62
N GLY A 117 -2.15 -13.38 -5.18
CA GLY A 117 -2.23 -13.14 -6.63
C GLY A 117 -1.56 -11.83 -7.05
N SER A 118 -1.88 -11.36 -8.26
CA SER A 118 -1.52 -10.04 -8.76
C SER A 118 -2.74 -9.29 -9.26
N GLU A 119 -2.65 -7.96 -9.41
CA GLU A 119 -3.77 -7.16 -9.95
C GLU A 119 -4.28 -7.64 -11.31
N GLN A 120 -3.44 -8.30 -12.11
CA GLN A 120 -3.83 -8.82 -13.42
C GLN A 120 -4.62 -10.13 -13.32
N SER A 121 -4.43 -10.89 -12.24
CA SER A 121 -5.05 -12.20 -12.03
C SER A 121 -6.19 -12.18 -11.02
N THR A 122 -6.46 -11.03 -10.39
CA THR A 122 -7.45 -10.89 -9.33
C THR A 122 -8.38 -9.72 -9.61
N SER A 123 -9.54 -9.73 -8.98
CA SER A 123 -10.53 -8.66 -9.10
C SER A 123 -10.87 -8.10 -7.73
N TRP A 124 -11.19 -6.81 -7.68
CA TRP A 124 -11.59 -6.09 -6.48
C TRP A 124 -12.86 -5.29 -6.74
N CYS A 125 -13.66 -5.13 -5.70
CA CYS A 125 -14.85 -4.32 -5.73
C CYS A 125 -15.16 -3.78 -4.34
N PHE A 126 -15.65 -2.55 -4.24
CA PHE A 126 -16.29 -2.04 -3.03
C PHE A 126 -17.71 -1.60 -3.39
N ASP A 127 -18.71 -2.14 -2.69
CA ASP A 127 -20.12 -1.74 -2.83
C ASP A 127 -20.46 -0.75 -1.72
N ALA A 128 -20.43 0.53 -2.06
CA ALA A 128 -20.75 1.64 -1.16
C ALA A 128 -22.17 1.60 -0.58
N SER A 129 -23.11 0.89 -1.24
CA SER A 129 -24.49 0.77 -0.74
C SER A 129 -24.61 -0.16 0.46
N THR A 130 -23.60 -1.02 0.68
CA THR A 130 -23.58 -2.03 1.74
C THR A 130 -22.33 -1.95 2.62
N ASN A 131 -21.39 -1.05 2.30
CA ASN A 131 -20.04 -1.01 2.89
C ASN A 131 -19.33 -2.38 2.82
N MET A 132 -19.53 -3.10 1.72
CA MET A 132 -18.90 -4.41 1.51
C MET A 132 -17.75 -4.29 0.50
N SER A 133 -16.58 -4.80 0.85
CA SER A 133 -15.51 -5.04 -0.14
C SER A 133 -15.46 -6.49 -0.55
N TYR A 134 -14.92 -6.74 -1.74
CA TYR A 134 -14.78 -8.06 -2.31
C TYR A 134 -13.42 -8.21 -2.96
N ALA A 135 -12.85 -9.41 -2.88
CA ALA A 135 -11.68 -9.81 -3.64
C ALA A 135 -11.96 -11.17 -4.28
N GLN A 136 -11.62 -11.33 -5.55
CA GLN A 136 -11.73 -12.60 -6.25
C GLN A 136 -10.38 -13.00 -6.82
N TYR A 137 -9.98 -14.21 -6.47
CA TYR A 137 -8.80 -14.93 -6.93
C TYR A 137 -9.21 -16.40 -7.14
N SER A 138 -8.53 -17.38 -6.54
CA SER A 138 -9.00 -18.77 -6.52
C SER A 138 -10.27 -18.98 -5.69
N THR A 139 -10.59 -18.06 -4.78
CA THR A 139 -11.88 -17.94 -4.08
C THR A 139 -12.38 -16.50 -4.17
N THR A 140 -13.61 -16.27 -3.75
CA THR A 140 -14.13 -14.92 -3.51
C THR A 140 -14.27 -14.72 -2.01
N ASP A 141 -13.70 -13.63 -1.52
CA ASP A 141 -13.92 -13.15 -0.16
C ASP A 141 -14.78 -11.89 -0.21
N ARG A 142 -15.61 -11.71 0.82
CA ARG A 142 -16.41 -10.52 1.07
C ARG A 142 -16.15 -10.04 2.50
N TRP A 143 -15.97 -8.73 2.67
CA TRP A 143 -15.78 -8.11 3.99
C TRP A 143 -16.76 -6.98 4.23
N LEU A 144 -17.32 -6.92 5.43
CA LEU A 144 -18.07 -5.76 5.92
C LEU A 144 -17.11 -4.75 6.52
N TRP A 145 -17.31 -3.49 6.18
CA TRP A 145 -16.62 -2.35 6.76
C TRP A 145 -17.54 -1.59 7.71
N VAL A 146 -17.06 -1.36 8.94
CA VAL A 146 -17.74 -0.53 9.94
C VAL A 146 -16.77 0.55 10.37
N ASP A 147 -17.18 1.81 10.27
CA ASP A 147 -16.42 2.96 10.76
C ASP A 147 -14.94 2.97 10.29
N GLY A 148 -14.72 2.59 9.02
CA GLY A 148 -13.40 2.54 8.38
C GLY A 148 -12.56 1.30 8.67
N CYS A 149 -13.08 0.28 9.35
CA CYS A 149 -12.37 -0.95 9.66
C CYS A 149 -13.06 -2.19 9.08
N VAL A 150 -12.28 -3.21 8.70
CA VAL A 150 -12.79 -4.55 8.40
C VAL A 150 -13.34 -5.15 9.68
N HIS A 151 -14.64 -5.42 9.67
CA HIS A 151 -15.39 -5.90 10.82
C HIS A 151 -15.83 -7.36 10.68
N GLU A 152 -16.22 -7.80 9.49
CA GLU A 152 -16.65 -9.18 9.27
C GLU A 152 -16.16 -9.72 7.93
N HIS A 153 -16.09 -11.04 7.81
CA HIS A 153 -15.59 -11.74 6.62
C HIS A 153 -16.38 -13.02 6.29
N TRP A 154 -16.63 -13.22 4.99
CA TRP A 154 -17.18 -14.44 4.41
C TRP A 154 -16.37 -14.87 3.18
N ASP A 155 -16.20 -16.17 3.02
CA ASP A 155 -15.45 -16.77 1.90
C ASP A 155 -16.15 -17.99 1.26
N GLN A 156 -17.38 -18.29 1.69
CA GLN A 156 -18.15 -19.44 1.21
C GLN A 156 -19.27 -19.02 0.27
N ASN A 157 -19.21 -19.50 -0.98
CA ASN A 157 -20.20 -19.23 -2.03
C ASN A 157 -20.40 -17.74 -2.36
N GLU A 158 -19.35 -16.94 -2.18
CA GLU A 158 -19.36 -15.50 -2.45
C GLU A 158 -19.11 -15.19 -3.94
N SER A 159 -19.61 -14.04 -4.39
CA SER A 159 -19.40 -13.56 -5.75
C SER A 159 -19.28 -12.04 -5.79
N ILE A 160 -18.40 -11.52 -6.65
CA ILE A 160 -18.25 -10.07 -6.85
C ILE A 160 -19.49 -9.50 -7.56
N PRO A 161 -20.08 -8.41 -7.05
CA PRO A 161 -21.15 -7.70 -7.75
C PRO A 161 -20.58 -6.98 -8.99
N LYS A 162 -21.23 -7.13 -10.15
CA LYS A 162 -20.69 -6.62 -11.42
C LYS A 162 -20.92 -5.13 -11.67
N ASP A 163 -22.04 -4.61 -11.19
CA ASP A 163 -22.53 -3.27 -11.59
C ASP A 163 -22.48 -2.23 -10.46
N LYS A 164 -21.91 -2.59 -9.30
CA LYS A 164 -21.93 -1.76 -8.08
C LYS A 164 -20.55 -1.38 -7.56
N CYS A 165 -19.50 -1.69 -8.29
CA CYS A 165 -18.13 -1.45 -7.83
C CYS A 165 -17.80 0.04 -7.84
N TYR A 166 -17.40 0.52 -6.66
CA TYR A 166 -16.89 1.86 -6.45
C TYR A 166 -15.71 2.10 -7.39
N LYS A 167 -15.73 3.27 -8.04
CA LYS A 167 -14.64 3.73 -8.87
C LYS A 167 -13.74 4.58 -7.99
N LEU A 168 -12.54 4.10 -7.73
CA LEU A 168 -11.54 4.89 -7.03
C LEU A 168 -11.27 6.13 -7.87
N ASP A 169 -11.39 7.31 -7.27
CA ASP A 169 -10.90 8.54 -7.88
C ASP A 169 -9.37 8.46 -7.87
N THR A 170 -8.81 7.85 -8.91
CA THR A 170 -7.39 7.98 -9.23
C THR A 170 -7.23 9.40 -9.76
N GLY A 171 -7.13 10.38 -8.85
CA GLY A 171 -7.14 11.81 -9.13
C GLY A 171 -6.51 12.10 -10.49
N GLY A 172 -7.37 12.36 -11.48
CA GLY A 172 -6.92 12.69 -12.82
C GLY A 172 -6.16 14.00 -12.74
N THR A 173 -4.86 13.93 -12.95
CA THR A 173 -4.09 15.09 -13.40
C THR A 173 -4.28 15.25 -14.90
#